data_AF-A0A9W6IB57-F1
#
_entry.id   AF-A0A9W6IB57-F1
#
_cell.length_a   1.000
_cell.length_b   1.000
_cell.length_c   1.000
_cell.angle_alpha   90.00
_cell.angle_beta   90.00
_cell.angle_gamma   90.00
#
_symmetry.space_group_name_H-M   'P 1'
#
loop_
_entity.id
_entity.type
_entity.pdbx_description
1 polymer ?
#
loop_
_entity_poly.entity_id
_entity_poly.type
_entity_poly.pdbx_seq_one_letter_code
_entity_poly.pdbx_strand_id
1 'polypeptide(L)'
;MEREPNRLLQRLIAESGFTHKGLARRLNDLGVTRGLSGLKYDHSSVLRWLGGQRPREPVPTLLAEIFSLRLGRTVSVEELGLPAVSTPLDLGQEFTHTWQEGIATVTALWRGDVERRRFLLDSTFAIGAGSTGALRWLTLPAESRPAASGVRRVGMADIAAIREVTRSFGELDNRFGGGRVRSAVVKYLDTAVAPLLSEGAYAEETGRALASAAAELTRLAGWMAYDLEQHGLAQRYLIQALRLARGAGDHGFGGEILAGMSHQALYIGQPAHALDLARAAQLSARRAGVFALLAEAHVVEAHAHALLEDRVACGNSLHEAELAFERRDTGEKPGWIAYFDEAYLSAKFAHCFRDLGDGPATVRHARRSLEMDGRYVRGRMFNLSLLAAGLLECGELEHACAAAADALELAAGLQSARTQSYVTDLRRRLSPFTAETAVAELDERARELVSSSSSA
;
A
#
# COMPACT_ATOMS: atom_id res chain seq x y z
N MET A 1 -12.56 9.91 29.80
CA MET A 1 -12.53 8.57 30.42
C MET A 1 -11.43 8.60 31.46
N GLU A 2 -11.79 8.54 32.75
CA GLU A 2 -10.78 8.45 33.82
C GLU A 2 -9.98 7.17 33.62
N ARG A 3 -8.65 7.27 33.64
CA ARG A 3 -7.77 6.12 33.46
C ARG A 3 -7.73 5.35 34.77
N GLU A 4 -8.02 4.05 34.72
CA GLU A 4 -7.90 3.20 35.89
C GLU A 4 -6.43 3.09 36.34
N PRO A 5 -6.13 3.25 37.65
CA PRO A 5 -4.79 3.07 38.17
C PRO A 5 -4.24 1.66 37.91
N ASN A 6 -2.98 1.54 37.47
CA ASN A 6 -2.32 0.26 37.23
C ASN A 6 -1.87 -0.38 38.56
N ARG A 7 -2.81 -1.08 39.21
CA ARG A 7 -2.58 -1.78 40.49
C ARG A 7 -1.60 -2.94 40.39
N LEU A 8 -1.45 -3.53 39.20
CA LEU A 8 -0.53 -4.64 38.96
C LEU A 8 0.93 -4.16 38.98
N LEU A 9 1.24 -3.08 38.24
CA LEU A 9 2.55 -2.43 38.30
C LEU A 9 2.87 -1.94 39.73
N GLN A 10 1.87 -1.41 40.44
CA GLN A 10 2.05 -0.96 41.83
C GLN A 10 2.49 -2.10 42.75
N ARG A 11 1.88 -3.29 42.62
CA ARG A 11 2.24 -4.47 43.41
C ARG A 11 3.67 -4.93 43.12
N LEU A 12 4.07 -5.00 41.86
CA LEU A 12 5.41 -5.44 41.49
C LEU A 12 6.50 -4.43 41.92
N ILE A 13 6.23 -3.12 41.88
CA ILE A 13 7.13 -2.10 42.45
C ILE A 13 7.32 -2.33 43.95
N ALA A 14 6.26 -2.62 44.69
CA ALA A 14 6.34 -2.91 46.11
C ALA A 14 7.11 -4.21 46.40
N GLU A 15 6.82 -5.29 45.67
CA GLU A 15 7.47 -6.60 45.81
C GLU A 15 8.98 -6.53 45.53
N SER A 16 9.38 -5.81 44.48
CA SER A 16 10.77 -5.67 44.05
C SER A 16 11.62 -4.72 44.91
N GLY A 17 10.97 -3.87 45.71
CA GLY A 17 11.60 -2.80 46.49
C GLY A 17 12.15 -1.65 45.64
N PHE A 18 11.64 -1.48 44.41
CA PHE A 18 12.11 -0.39 43.55
C PHE A 18 11.54 0.97 43.98
N THR A 19 12.38 2.00 43.98
CA THR A 19 11.90 3.40 43.97
C THR A 19 11.49 3.78 42.56
N HIS A 20 10.51 4.69 42.39
CA HIS A 20 10.10 5.16 41.05
C HIS A 20 11.29 5.73 40.25
N LYS A 21 12.18 6.49 40.92
CA LYS A 21 13.42 7.00 40.32
C LYS A 21 14.39 5.89 39.95
N GLY A 22 14.50 4.86 40.79
CA GLY A 22 15.37 3.70 40.54
C GLY A 22 14.91 2.85 39.36
N LEU A 23 13.59 2.63 39.23
CA LEU A 23 13.00 1.90 38.11
C LEU A 23 13.24 2.65 36.78
N ALA A 24 12.98 3.95 36.75
CA ALA A 24 13.24 4.78 35.57
C ALA A 24 14.71 4.76 35.13
N ARG A 25 15.64 4.82 36.10
CA ARG A 25 17.08 4.72 35.81
C ARG A 25 17.44 3.37 35.16
N ARG A 26 16.98 2.25 35.75
CA ARG A 26 17.22 0.90 35.21
C ARG A 26 16.68 0.73 33.80
N LEU A 27 15.53 1.31 33.52
CA LEU A 27 14.94 1.29 32.19
C LEU A 27 15.82 2.00 31.17
N ASN A 28 16.33 3.18 31.51
CA ASN A 28 17.24 3.91 30.62
C ASN A 28 18.57 3.15 30.44
N ASP A 29 19.15 2.62 31.52
CA ASP A 29 20.41 1.87 31.50
C ASP A 29 20.29 0.57 30.66
N LEU A 30 19.17 -0.15 30.80
CA LEU A 30 18.87 -1.34 30.00
C LEU A 30 18.64 -0.97 28.54
N GLY A 31 17.98 0.15 28.26
CA GLY A 31 17.85 0.70 26.92
C GLY A 31 19.20 0.92 26.24
N VAL A 32 20.14 1.56 26.94
CA VAL A 32 21.52 1.77 26.44
C VAL A 32 22.21 0.44 26.16
N THR A 33 22.11 -0.52 27.09
CA THR A 33 22.70 -1.86 26.93
C THR A 33 22.16 -2.61 25.71
N ARG A 34 20.89 -2.37 25.34
CA ARG A 34 20.22 -2.97 24.19
C ARG A 34 20.36 -2.19 22.88
N GLY A 35 21.18 -1.14 22.85
CA GLY A 35 21.36 -0.29 21.68
C GLY A 35 20.15 0.60 21.36
N LEU A 36 19.21 0.75 22.29
CA LEU A 36 18.04 1.61 22.15
C LEU A 36 18.41 3.04 22.57
N SER A 37 18.83 3.85 21.60
CA SER A 37 19.18 5.26 21.85
C SER A 37 17.92 6.11 22.12
N GLY A 38 17.94 6.96 23.16
CA GLY A 38 16.96 8.03 23.35
C GLY A 38 15.91 7.82 24.44
N LEU A 39 15.95 6.71 25.20
CA LEU A 39 15.07 6.55 26.36
C LEU A 39 15.49 7.52 27.48
N LYS A 40 14.58 8.44 27.84
CA LYS A 40 14.79 9.46 28.87
C LYS A 40 13.61 9.47 29.85
N TYR A 41 13.42 8.35 30.55
CA TYR A 41 12.36 8.23 31.55
C TYR A 41 12.83 8.68 32.92
N ASP A 42 11.89 9.19 33.70
CA ASP A 42 12.07 9.69 35.04
C ASP A 42 10.97 9.17 35.99
N HIS A 43 11.06 9.57 37.25
CA HIS A 43 10.06 9.19 38.26
C HIS A 43 8.63 9.62 37.90
N SER A 44 8.47 10.75 37.21
CA SER A 44 7.17 11.25 36.75
C SER A 44 6.58 10.35 35.66
N SER A 45 7.40 9.76 34.81
CA SER A 45 6.98 8.76 33.83
C SER A 45 6.41 7.52 34.51
N VAL A 46 7.07 7.02 35.56
CA VAL A 46 6.57 5.87 36.34
C VAL A 46 5.26 6.21 37.06
N LEU A 47 5.14 7.41 37.64
CA LEU A 47 3.89 7.88 38.24
C LEU A 47 2.74 7.95 37.24
N ARG A 48 3.01 8.40 36.00
CA ARG A 48 2.01 8.37 34.92
C ARG A 48 1.58 6.94 34.60
N TRP A 49 2.50 5.98 34.60
CA TRP A 49 2.17 4.56 34.37
C TRP A 49 1.31 3.96 35.47
N LEU A 50 1.60 4.31 36.73
CA LEU A 50 0.77 3.96 37.87
C LEU A 50 -0.63 4.61 37.78
N GLY A 51 -0.72 5.83 37.24
CA GLY A 51 -1.97 6.51 36.92
C GLY A 51 -2.70 5.98 35.67
N GLY A 52 -2.28 4.83 35.12
CA GLY A 52 -2.94 4.17 33.99
C GLY A 52 -2.46 4.60 32.61
N GLN A 53 -1.46 5.48 32.50
CA GLN A 53 -0.84 5.77 31.20
C GLN A 53 0.02 4.59 30.74
N ARG A 54 -0.19 4.11 29.52
CA ARG A 54 0.64 3.00 29.00
C ARG A 54 1.95 3.53 28.39
N PRO A 55 3.12 2.97 28.75
CA PRO A 55 4.35 3.25 28.03
C PRO A 55 4.33 2.62 26.64
N ARG A 56 5.02 3.25 25.68
CA ARG A 56 5.16 2.74 24.30
C ARG A 56 6.19 1.62 24.24
N GLU A 57 6.08 0.71 23.27
CA GLU A 57 7.13 -0.27 23.00
C GLU A 57 8.49 0.42 22.74
N PRO A 58 9.62 -0.18 23.14
CA PRO A 58 9.77 -1.51 23.77
C PRO A 58 9.63 -1.51 25.31
N VAL A 59 9.16 -0.42 25.92
CA VAL A 59 9.23 -0.22 27.38
C VAL A 59 8.49 -1.27 28.22
N PRO A 60 7.26 -1.74 27.88
CA PRO A 60 6.62 -2.82 28.62
C PRO A 60 7.51 -4.06 28.73
N THR A 61 8.13 -4.45 27.62
CA THR A 61 9.04 -5.60 27.54
C THR A 61 10.31 -5.39 28.37
N LEU A 62 10.90 -4.20 28.32
CA LEU A 62 12.06 -3.86 29.15
C LEU A 62 11.71 -3.84 30.66
N LEU A 63 10.53 -3.36 31.03
CA LEU A 63 10.06 -3.40 32.41
C LEU A 63 9.90 -4.86 32.88
N ALA A 64 9.28 -5.72 32.06
CA ALA A 64 9.12 -7.15 32.37
C ALA A 64 10.48 -7.81 32.64
N GLU A 65 11.49 -7.50 31.84
CA GLU A 65 12.86 -7.98 32.04
C GLU A 65 13.47 -7.45 33.36
N ILE A 66 13.35 -6.16 33.64
CA ILE A 66 13.91 -5.55 34.87
C ILE A 66 13.30 -6.18 36.13
N PHE A 67 11.98 -6.40 36.13
CA PHE A 67 11.31 -7.09 37.23
C PHE A 67 11.69 -8.56 37.31
N SER A 68 11.83 -9.25 36.17
CA SER A 68 12.24 -10.65 36.13
C SER A 68 13.62 -10.85 36.76
N LEU A 69 14.58 -10.01 36.36
CA LEU A 69 15.94 -10.03 36.90
C LEU A 69 15.97 -9.72 38.41
N ARG A 70 15.09 -8.85 38.87
CA ARG A 70 15.05 -8.44 40.28
C ARG A 70 14.38 -9.47 41.19
N LEU A 71 13.30 -10.08 40.73
CA LEU A 71 12.48 -11.00 41.51
C LEU A 71 12.95 -12.45 41.39
N GLY A 72 13.88 -12.75 40.46
CA GLY A 72 14.39 -14.11 40.26
C GLY A 72 13.38 -15.09 39.68
N ARG A 73 12.29 -14.57 39.09
CA ARG A 73 11.25 -15.33 38.39
C ARG A 73 10.88 -14.62 37.10
N THR A 74 10.35 -15.34 36.12
CA THR A 74 9.81 -14.69 34.91
C THR A 74 8.61 -13.85 35.30
N VAL A 75 8.65 -12.57 34.94
CA VAL A 75 7.55 -11.61 35.06
C VAL A 75 7.10 -11.25 33.66
N SER A 76 5.82 -11.46 33.36
CA SER A 76 5.27 -11.12 32.04
C SER A 76 4.76 -9.68 31.99
N VAL A 77 4.54 -9.17 30.78
CA VAL A 77 3.95 -7.84 30.56
C VAL A 77 2.49 -7.77 31.04
N GLU A 78 1.77 -8.89 31.01
CA GLU A 78 0.43 -9.04 31.59
C GLU A 78 0.48 -8.91 33.12
N GLU A 79 1.47 -9.52 33.78
CA GLU A 79 1.67 -9.40 35.23
C GLU A 79 1.98 -7.96 35.66
N LEU A 80 2.54 -7.14 34.77
CA LEU A 80 2.75 -5.71 34.98
C LEU A 80 1.48 -4.86 34.80
N GLY A 81 0.36 -5.46 34.39
CA GLY A 81 -0.82 -4.71 33.93
C GLY A 81 -0.52 -3.89 32.68
N LEU A 82 0.50 -4.30 31.93
CA LEU A 82 0.95 -3.71 30.68
C LEU A 82 0.90 -4.78 29.57
N PRO A 83 -0.21 -5.55 29.41
CA PRO A 83 -0.23 -6.65 28.46
C PRO A 83 0.31 -6.18 27.12
N ALA A 84 1.21 -6.97 26.52
CA ALA A 84 1.68 -6.67 25.18
C ALA A 84 0.42 -6.54 24.34
N VAL A 85 0.30 -5.43 23.62
CA VAL A 85 -0.62 -5.42 22.49
C VAL A 85 0.04 -6.35 21.49
N SER A 86 -0.21 -7.65 21.65
CA SER A 86 0.09 -8.65 20.64
C SER A 86 -0.63 -8.15 19.42
N THR A 87 0.16 -7.53 18.55
CA THR A 87 -0.37 -6.96 17.34
C THR A 87 -0.65 -8.16 16.47
N PRO A 88 -1.93 -8.40 16.14
CA PRO A 88 -2.29 -9.64 15.46
C PRO A 88 -1.45 -9.80 14.19
N LEU A 89 -0.99 -11.02 13.89
CA LEU A 89 -0.17 -11.28 12.70
C LEU A 89 -0.93 -10.90 11.42
N ASP A 90 -2.26 -10.94 11.47
CA ASP A 90 -3.21 -10.54 10.45
C ASP A 90 -3.61 -9.05 10.52
N LEU A 91 -2.93 -8.22 11.32
CA LEU A 91 -3.23 -6.78 11.43
C LEU A 91 -3.37 -6.11 10.06
N GLY A 92 -4.54 -5.56 9.79
CA GLY A 92 -4.80 -4.85 8.54
C GLY A 92 -5.16 -5.75 7.35
N GLN A 93 -5.18 -7.08 7.51
CA GLN A 93 -5.68 -8.01 6.48
C GLN A 93 -7.21 -8.10 6.49
N GLU A 94 -7.85 -7.76 7.60
CA GLU A 94 -9.31 -7.80 7.69
C GLU A 94 -9.95 -6.45 7.35
N PHE A 95 -11.04 -6.51 6.58
CA PHE A 95 -11.97 -5.39 6.44
C PHE A 95 -12.91 -5.41 7.65
N THR A 96 -12.72 -4.52 8.61
CA THR A 96 -13.47 -4.50 9.89
C THR A 96 -14.95 -4.11 9.72
N HIS A 97 -15.79 -4.49 10.69
CA HIS A 97 -17.24 -4.27 10.60
C HIS A 97 -17.66 -2.86 11.02
N THR A 98 -16.95 -2.24 11.98
CA THR A 98 -17.33 -0.92 12.53
C THR A 98 -16.27 0.15 12.28
N TRP A 99 -16.71 1.41 12.22
CA TRP A 99 -15.83 2.56 11.95
C TRP A 99 -14.69 2.61 12.95
N GLN A 100 -15.02 2.43 14.24
CA GLN A 100 -14.06 2.49 15.34
C GLN A 100 -13.02 1.37 15.26
N GLU A 101 -13.42 0.14 14.91
CA GLU A 101 -12.48 -0.96 14.65
C GLU A 101 -11.57 -0.63 13.46
N GLY A 102 -12.13 -0.07 12.38
CA GLY A 102 -11.34 0.35 11.21
C GLY A 102 -10.28 1.38 11.57
N ILE A 103 -10.63 2.40 12.36
CA ILE A 103 -9.68 3.40 12.86
C ILE A 103 -8.63 2.79 13.77
N ALA A 104 -9.01 1.89 14.68
CA ALA A 104 -8.06 1.20 15.55
C ALA A 104 -7.06 0.36 14.73
N THR A 105 -7.54 -0.42 13.76
CA THR A 105 -6.71 -1.29 12.90
C THR A 105 -5.77 -0.47 12.03
N VAL A 106 -6.27 0.55 11.32
CA VAL A 106 -5.46 1.31 10.38
C VAL A 106 -4.38 2.15 11.08
N THR A 107 -4.71 2.76 12.23
CA THR A 107 -3.71 3.53 13.00
C THR A 107 -2.67 2.62 13.66
N ALA A 108 -3.04 1.40 14.06
CA ALA A 108 -2.09 0.39 14.51
C ALA A 108 -1.18 -0.10 13.38
N LEU A 109 -1.71 -0.23 12.15
CA LEU A 109 -0.92 -0.61 10.96
C LEU A 109 0.14 0.44 10.64
N TRP A 110 -0.24 1.72 10.58
CA TRP A 110 0.71 2.80 10.33
C TRP A 110 1.81 2.86 11.39
N ARG A 111 1.43 2.76 12.67
CA ARG A 111 2.40 2.72 13.78
C ARG A 111 3.36 1.55 13.66
N GLY A 112 2.84 0.35 13.39
CA GLY A 112 3.66 -0.86 13.25
C GLY A 112 4.67 -0.76 12.12
N ASP A 113 4.30 -0.08 11.03
CA ASP A 113 5.19 0.19 9.89
C ASP A 113 6.25 1.25 10.22
N VAL A 114 5.89 2.36 10.89
CA VAL A 114 6.86 3.35 11.39
C VAL A 114 7.88 2.71 12.34
N GLU A 115 7.42 1.82 13.23
CA GLU A 115 8.27 1.07 14.16
C GLU A 115 9.07 -0.05 13.48
N ARG A 116 8.96 -0.21 12.15
CA ARG A 116 9.63 -1.25 11.35
C ARG A 116 9.45 -2.65 11.92
N ARG A 117 8.23 -2.97 12.37
CA ARG A 117 7.94 -4.26 12.99
C ARG A 117 8.13 -5.38 11.98
N ARG A 118 9.00 -6.33 12.34
CA ARG A 118 9.45 -7.41 11.45
C ARG A 118 8.30 -8.20 10.80
N PHE A 119 7.21 -8.48 11.53
CA PHE A 119 6.08 -9.23 10.99
C PHE A 119 5.35 -8.52 9.83
N LEU A 120 5.41 -7.18 9.75
CA LEU A 120 4.84 -6.41 8.64
C LEU A 120 5.80 -6.38 7.44
N LEU A 121 7.10 -6.23 7.71
CA LEU A 121 8.14 -6.20 6.68
C LEU A 121 8.29 -7.56 5.99
N ASP A 122 8.21 -8.65 6.76
CA ASP A 122 8.33 -10.02 6.28
C ASP A 122 6.94 -10.59 5.86
N SER A 123 5.90 -9.76 5.78
CA SER A 123 4.55 -10.23 5.51
C SER A 123 4.37 -10.72 4.08
N THR A 124 3.82 -11.93 3.94
CA THR A 124 3.44 -12.51 2.65
C THR A 124 2.04 -12.06 2.25
N PHE A 125 1.74 -12.13 0.95
CA PHE A 125 0.41 -11.87 0.41
C PHE A 125 -0.57 -12.96 0.87
N ALA A 126 -1.68 -12.56 1.48
CA ALA A 126 -2.70 -13.49 1.97
C ALA A 126 -3.76 -13.71 0.87
N ILE A 127 -3.78 -14.91 0.27
CA ILE A 127 -4.79 -15.27 -0.72
C ILE A 127 -6.19 -15.19 -0.08
N GLY A 128 -7.14 -14.55 -0.76
CA GLY A 128 -8.52 -14.43 -0.32
C GLY A 128 -8.84 -13.22 0.55
N ALA A 129 -7.87 -12.63 1.27
CA ALA A 129 -8.11 -11.46 2.12
C ALA A 129 -8.73 -10.29 1.33
N GLY A 130 -8.28 -10.07 0.10
CA GLY A 130 -8.86 -9.08 -0.81
C GLY A 130 -10.31 -9.39 -1.22
N SER A 131 -10.64 -10.65 -1.51
CA SER A 131 -11.98 -11.09 -1.95
C SER A 131 -12.96 -10.99 -0.77
N THR A 132 -12.53 -11.38 0.43
CA THR A 132 -13.30 -11.16 1.67
C THR A 132 -13.52 -9.68 1.92
N GLY A 133 -12.49 -8.84 1.73
CA GLY A 133 -12.61 -7.39 1.83
C GLY A 133 -13.61 -6.81 0.83
N ALA A 134 -13.56 -7.25 -0.43
CA ALA A 134 -14.48 -6.86 -1.50
C ALA A 134 -15.93 -7.30 -1.21
N LEU A 135 -16.13 -8.53 -0.73
CA LEU A 135 -17.43 -9.02 -0.32
C LEU A 135 -18.01 -8.16 0.81
N ARG A 136 -17.22 -7.88 1.86
CA ARG A 136 -17.64 -7.02 2.98
C ARG A 136 -17.94 -5.60 2.50
N TRP A 137 -17.11 -5.05 1.61
CA TRP A 137 -17.36 -3.76 0.96
C TRP A 137 -18.72 -3.69 0.27
N LEU A 138 -19.10 -4.72 -0.49
CA LEU A 138 -20.35 -4.76 -1.25
C LEU A 138 -21.58 -5.04 -0.37
N THR A 139 -21.43 -5.87 0.66
CA THR A 139 -22.57 -6.48 1.38
C THR A 139 -22.85 -5.88 2.76
N LEU A 140 -21.88 -5.22 3.39
CA LEU A 140 -22.13 -4.58 4.68
C LEU A 140 -23.25 -3.53 4.54
N PRO A 141 -24.09 -3.36 5.58
CA PRO A 141 -25.10 -2.32 5.58
C PRO A 141 -24.45 -0.92 5.51
N ALA A 142 -25.28 0.10 5.24
CA ALA A 142 -24.82 1.48 5.30
C ALA A 142 -24.19 1.74 6.68
N GLU A 143 -22.96 2.25 6.68
CA GLU A 143 -22.21 2.41 7.90
C GLU A 143 -22.79 3.53 8.77
N SER A 144 -22.70 3.36 10.08
CA SER A 144 -23.02 4.41 11.03
C SER A 144 -22.07 5.60 10.85
N ARG A 145 -22.64 6.82 10.87
CA ARG A 145 -22.00 8.13 10.70
C ARG A 145 -20.55 8.18 11.21
N PRO A 146 -19.52 8.47 10.39
CA PRO A 146 -18.16 8.70 10.87
C PRO A 146 -18.10 9.99 11.70
N ALA A 147 -18.46 9.91 12.97
CA ALA A 147 -18.45 11.02 13.90
C ALA A 147 -17.69 10.62 15.17
N ALA A 148 -17.01 11.60 15.77
CA ALA A 148 -16.23 11.40 16.98
C ALA A 148 -16.37 12.60 17.92
N SER A 149 -16.38 12.33 19.23
CA SER A 149 -16.49 13.30 20.32
C SER A 149 -15.20 13.41 21.12
N GLY A 150 -14.05 13.43 20.42
CA GLY A 150 -12.73 13.57 21.03
C GLY A 150 -12.45 14.95 21.60
N VAL A 151 -11.18 15.19 21.95
CA VAL A 151 -10.73 16.46 22.55
C VAL A 151 -10.14 17.43 21.53
N ARG A 152 -9.71 16.93 20.37
CA ARG A 152 -9.07 17.73 19.32
C ARG A 152 -10.08 18.12 18.27
N ARG A 153 -10.40 19.40 18.13
CA ARG A 153 -11.27 19.89 17.04
C ARG A 153 -10.60 19.62 15.70
N VAL A 154 -11.32 18.99 14.77
CA VAL A 154 -10.88 18.77 13.39
C VAL A 154 -11.69 19.64 12.46
N GLY A 155 -11.03 20.32 11.52
CA GLY A 155 -11.67 21.18 10.53
C GLY A 155 -11.22 20.92 9.10
N MET A 156 -11.82 21.65 8.16
CA MET A 156 -11.51 21.52 6.73
C MET A 156 -10.07 21.91 6.38
N ALA A 157 -9.42 22.74 7.18
CA ALA A 157 -8.00 23.08 7.00
C ALA A 157 -7.07 21.88 7.24
N ASP A 158 -7.36 21.04 8.25
CA ASP A 158 -6.60 19.81 8.51
C ASP A 158 -6.75 18.85 7.32
N ILE A 159 -7.96 18.73 6.79
CA ILE A 159 -8.29 17.87 5.64
C ILE A 159 -7.59 18.37 4.36
N ALA A 160 -7.60 19.68 4.13
CA ALA A 160 -6.90 20.31 3.00
C ALA A 160 -5.39 20.03 3.07
N ALA A 161 -4.78 20.10 4.25
CA ALA A 161 -3.37 19.76 4.44
C ALA A 161 -3.07 18.30 4.08
N ILE A 162 -3.93 17.35 4.47
CA ILE A 162 -3.77 15.93 4.09
C ILE A 162 -3.80 15.78 2.57
N ARG A 163 -4.79 16.38 1.88
CA ARG A 163 -4.91 16.29 0.42
C ARG A 163 -3.70 16.87 -0.31
N GLU A 164 -3.20 18.01 0.16
CA GLU A 164 -2.03 18.66 -0.42
C GLU A 164 -0.74 17.82 -0.25
N VAL A 165 -0.58 17.20 0.92
CA VAL A 165 0.51 16.26 1.19
C VAL A 165 0.39 15.02 0.29
N THR A 166 -0.80 14.46 0.13
CA THR A 166 -1.05 13.34 -0.79
C THR A 166 -0.67 13.68 -2.23
N ARG A 167 -1.10 14.84 -2.73
CA ARG A 167 -0.78 15.32 -4.09
C ARG A 167 0.74 15.44 -4.28
N SER A 168 1.41 16.09 -3.34
CA SER A 168 2.86 16.32 -3.39
C SER A 168 3.65 15.02 -3.38
N PHE A 169 3.30 14.06 -2.52
CA PHE A 169 3.96 12.76 -2.50
C PHE A 169 3.64 11.90 -3.74
N GLY A 170 2.44 12.00 -4.30
CA GLY A 170 2.08 11.32 -5.54
C GLY A 170 2.89 11.82 -6.74
N GLU A 171 3.15 13.12 -6.83
CA GLU A 171 4.03 13.69 -7.87
C GLU A 171 5.48 13.20 -7.73
N LEU A 172 5.99 13.13 -6.50
CA LEU A 172 7.33 12.59 -6.21
C LEU A 172 7.43 11.10 -6.56
N ASP A 173 6.42 10.30 -6.21
CA ASP A 173 6.34 8.87 -6.56
C ASP A 173 6.39 8.65 -8.07
N ASN A 174 5.58 9.40 -8.84
CA ASN A 174 5.53 9.27 -10.29
C ASN A 174 6.86 9.61 -10.97
N ARG A 175 7.64 10.55 -10.40
CA ARG A 175 8.90 11.02 -10.98
C ARG A 175 10.11 10.18 -10.56
N PHE A 176 10.18 9.73 -9.31
CA PHE A 176 11.39 9.12 -8.73
C PHE A 176 11.18 7.67 -8.23
N GLY A 177 9.93 7.20 -8.15
CA GLY A 177 9.55 5.93 -7.54
C GLY A 177 9.28 6.02 -6.03
N GLY A 178 8.46 5.10 -5.52
CA GLY A 178 7.94 5.15 -4.16
C GLY A 178 8.93 4.90 -3.03
N GLY A 179 10.07 4.27 -3.33
CA GLY A 179 11.05 3.86 -2.31
C GLY A 179 11.61 5.02 -1.48
N ARG A 180 11.83 6.18 -2.10
CA ARG A 180 12.46 7.35 -1.44
C ARG A 180 11.55 8.07 -0.46
N VAL A 181 10.24 8.02 -0.68
CA VAL A 181 9.26 8.89 0.00
C VAL A 181 8.29 8.14 0.88
N ARG A 182 8.17 6.81 0.74
CA ARG A 182 7.22 5.99 1.50
C ARG A 182 7.34 6.16 3.01
N SER A 183 8.55 6.16 3.56
CA SER A 183 8.77 6.31 5.01
C SER A 183 8.26 7.65 5.54
N ALA A 184 8.35 8.72 4.76
CA ALA A 184 7.81 10.03 5.10
C ALA A 184 6.27 10.03 5.04
N VAL A 185 5.67 9.39 4.04
CA VAL A 185 4.21 9.20 3.93
C VAL A 185 3.66 8.47 5.15
N VAL A 186 4.22 7.31 5.48
CA VAL A 186 3.77 6.47 6.60
C VAL A 186 3.96 7.20 7.94
N LYS A 187 5.06 7.94 8.10
CA LYS A 187 5.27 8.79 9.27
C LYS A 187 4.22 9.90 9.38
N TYR A 188 3.83 10.54 8.28
CA TYR A 188 2.77 11.55 8.27
C TYR A 188 1.41 10.94 8.61
N LEU A 189 1.10 9.76 8.08
CA LEU A 189 -0.09 8.98 8.46
C LEU A 189 -0.14 8.72 9.97
N ASP A 190 0.93 8.21 10.58
CA ASP A 190 0.96 7.91 12.03
C ASP A 190 0.97 9.17 12.91
N THR A 191 1.74 10.19 12.55
CA THR A 191 1.99 11.34 13.45
C THR A 191 1.02 12.51 13.27
N ALA A 192 0.49 12.71 12.06
CA ALA A 192 -0.41 13.81 11.74
C ALA A 192 -1.86 13.34 11.53
N VAL A 193 -2.07 12.25 10.78
CA VAL A 193 -3.43 11.81 10.42
C VAL A 193 -4.07 10.96 11.52
N ALA A 194 -3.34 10.02 12.12
CA ALA A 194 -3.88 9.12 13.14
C ALA A 194 -4.52 9.87 14.32
N PRO A 195 -3.91 10.92 14.91
CA PRO A 195 -4.55 11.67 16.01
C PRO A 195 -5.83 12.39 15.59
N LEU A 196 -5.97 12.80 14.32
CA LEU A 196 -7.20 13.41 13.81
C LEU A 196 -8.34 12.40 13.75
N LEU A 197 -8.05 11.14 13.39
CA LEU A 197 -9.04 10.07 13.31
C LEU A 197 -9.40 9.49 14.70
N SER A 198 -8.42 9.32 15.59
CA SER A 198 -8.62 8.60 16.86
C SER A 198 -8.97 9.51 18.05
N GLU A 199 -8.47 10.75 18.07
CA GLU A 199 -8.65 11.70 19.16
C GLU A 199 -9.46 12.94 18.76
N GLY A 200 -9.92 12.97 17.50
CA GLY A 200 -10.65 14.07 16.90
C GLY A 200 -12.08 14.24 17.38
N ALA A 201 -12.56 15.47 17.29
CA ALA A 201 -13.94 15.88 17.50
C ALA A 201 -14.47 16.44 16.18
N TYR A 202 -15.39 15.70 15.53
CA TYR A 202 -15.95 16.04 14.23
C TYR A 202 -17.35 15.45 14.06
N ALA A 203 -18.19 16.20 13.35
CA ALA A 203 -19.48 15.74 12.88
C ALA A 203 -19.34 14.88 11.62
N GLU A 204 -20.44 14.25 11.21
CA GLU A 204 -20.46 13.30 10.10
C GLU A 204 -19.86 13.85 8.80
N GLU A 205 -20.21 15.08 8.40
CA GLU A 205 -19.72 15.68 7.16
C GLU A 205 -18.19 15.82 7.14
N THR A 206 -17.64 16.41 8.20
CA THR A 206 -16.19 16.55 8.38
C THR A 206 -15.52 15.17 8.50
N GLY A 207 -16.15 14.21 9.18
CA GLY A 207 -15.63 12.86 9.31
C GLY A 207 -15.57 12.10 7.99
N ARG A 208 -16.57 12.27 7.11
CA ARG A 208 -16.54 11.71 5.74
C ARG A 208 -15.40 12.30 4.92
N ALA A 209 -15.24 13.62 4.97
CA ALA A 209 -14.16 14.31 4.26
C ALA A 209 -12.77 13.92 4.78
N LEU A 210 -12.62 13.76 6.10
CA LEU A 210 -11.39 13.26 6.74
C LEU A 210 -11.11 11.81 6.34
N ALA A 211 -12.13 10.94 6.35
CA ALA A 211 -12.01 9.54 5.95
C ALA A 211 -11.57 9.40 4.49
N SER A 212 -12.14 10.21 3.58
CA SER A 212 -11.74 10.27 2.17
C SER A 212 -10.27 10.69 2.02
N ALA A 213 -9.85 11.79 2.64
CA ALA A 213 -8.47 12.26 2.56
C ALA A 213 -7.47 11.25 3.16
N ALA A 214 -7.83 10.60 4.27
CA ALA A 214 -7.01 9.54 4.87
C ALA A 214 -6.95 8.29 3.98
N ALA A 215 -8.06 7.92 3.33
CA ALA A 215 -8.11 6.78 2.41
C ALA A 215 -7.17 7.01 1.21
N GLU A 216 -7.16 8.21 0.64
CA GLU A 216 -6.28 8.56 -0.48
C GLU A 216 -4.79 8.43 -0.11
N LEU A 217 -4.39 8.98 1.04
CA LEU A 217 -3.00 8.87 1.49
C LEU A 217 -2.61 7.43 1.87
N THR A 218 -3.54 6.67 2.45
CA THR A 218 -3.34 5.26 2.78
C THR A 218 -3.19 4.41 1.52
N ARG A 219 -3.99 4.67 0.49
CA ARG A 219 -3.87 4.02 -0.82
C ARG A 219 -2.51 4.33 -1.45
N LEU A 220 -2.06 5.59 -1.38
CA LEU A 220 -0.73 5.99 -1.87
C LEU A 220 0.39 5.19 -1.17
N ALA A 221 0.34 5.05 0.15
CA ALA A 221 1.29 4.22 0.90
C ALA A 221 1.23 2.73 0.49
N GLY A 222 0.03 2.23 0.17
CA GLY A 222 -0.18 0.89 -0.39
C GLY A 222 0.46 0.72 -1.78
N TRP A 223 0.29 1.68 -2.69
CA TRP A 223 0.94 1.69 -4.00
C TRP A 223 2.46 1.73 -3.87
N MET A 224 3.00 2.57 -2.99
CA MET A 224 4.44 2.62 -2.76
C MET A 224 4.98 1.29 -2.20
N ALA A 225 4.22 0.60 -1.33
CA ALA A 225 4.58 -0.75 -0.89
C ALA A 225 4.54 -1.77 -2.04
N TYR A 226 3.54 -1.66 -2.91
CA TYR A 226 3.42 -2.48 -4.12
C TYR A 226 4.59 -2.28 -5.09
N ASP A 227 5.06 -1.04 -5.26
CA ASP A 227 6.21 -0.71 -6.12
C ASP A 227 7.56 -1.17 -5.57
N LEU A 228 7.62 -1.39 -4.26
CA LEU A 228 8.70 -2.05 -3.54
C LEU A 228 8.53 -3.57 -3.46
N GLU A 229 7.51 -4.12 -4.13
CA GLU A 229 7.15 -5.55 -4.12
C GLU A 229 6.89 -6.14 -2.72
N GLN A 230 6.55 -5.29 -1.75
CA GLN A 230 6.12 -5.67 -0.41
C GLN A 230 4.64 -6.04 -0.44
N HIS A 231 4.27 -7.07 -1.21
CA HIS A 231 2.88 -7.36 -1.56
C HIS A 231 1.96 -7.65 -0.37
N GLY A 232 2.46 -8.31 0.68
CA GLY A 232 1.70 -8.51 1.92
C GLY A 232 1.38 -7.20 2.64
N LEU A 233 2.35 -6.28 2.68
CA LEU A 233 2.17 -4.96 3.27
C LEU A 233 1.24 -4.10 2.42
N ALA A 234 1.44 -4.08 1.10
CA ALA A 234 0.59 -3.37 0.15
C ALA A 234 -0.87 -3.81 0.29
N GLN A 235 -1.12 -5.13 0.35
CA GLN A 235 -2.47 -5.66 0.54
C GLN A 235 -3.13 -5.13 1.81
N ARG A 236 -2.41 -5.12 2.95
CA ARG A 236 -2.93 -4.58 4.21
C ARG A 236 -3.31 -3.10 4.08
N TYR A 237 -2.42 -2.29 3.50
CA TYR A 237 -2.70 -0.87 3.28
C TYR A 237 -3.93 -0.65 2.40
N LEU A 238 -4.12 -1.45 1.36
CA LEU A 238 -5.23 -1.30 0.42
C LEU A 238 -6.55 -1.75 1.02
N ILE A 239 -6.57 -2.83 1.79
CA ILE A 239 -7.75 -3.25 2.55
C ILE A 239 -8.15 -2.16 3.55
N GLN A 240 -7.18 -1.54 4.24
CA GLN A 240 -7.48 -0.45 5.16
C GLN A 240 -7.87 0.86 4.45
N ALA A 241 -7.32 1.15 3.27
CA ALA A 241 -7.78 2.27 2.45
C ALA A 241 -9.23 2.06 2.00
N LEU A 242 -9.59 0.84 1.58
CA LEU A 242 -10.97 0.48 1.23
C LEU A 242 -11.91 0.65 2.43
N ARG A 243 -11.44 0.31 3.62
CA ARG A 243 -12.18 0.49 4.87
C ARG A 243 -12.43 1.96 5.21
N LEU A 244 -11.46 2.84 4.97
CA LEU A 244 -11.60 4.28 5.14
C LEU A 244 -12.53 4.89 4.08
N ALA A 245 -12.42 4.46 2.81
CA ALA A 245 -13.32 4.87 1.73
C ALA A 245 -14.78 4.52 2.05
N ARG A 246 -15.01 3.41 2.77
CA ARG A 246 -16.34 3.02 3.24
C ARG A 246 -16.90 4.00 4.26
N GLY A 247 -16.07 4.42 5.22
CA GLY A 247 -16.43 5.47 6.18
C GLY A 247 -16.77 6.79 5.49
N ALA A 248 -16.06 7.14 4.42
CA ALA A 248 -16.39 8.29 3.60
C ALA A 248 -17.74 8.14 2.86
N GLY A 249 -18.12 6.91 2.51
CA GLY A 249 -19.25 6.63 1.62
C GLY A 249 -18.88 6.82 0.15
N ASP A 250 -17.59 6.80 -0.18
CA ASP A 250 -17.09 7.06 -1.54
C ASP A 250 -17.01 5.75 -2.33
N HIS A 251 -18.10 5.43 -3.03
CA HIS A 251 -18.18 4.22 -3.82
C HIS A 251 -17.26 4.22 -5.05
N GLY A 252 -16.98 5.40 -5.62
CA GLY A 252 -16.07 5.52 -6.75
C GLY A 252 -14.65 5.21 -6.33
N PHE A 253 -14.17 5.86 -5.28
CA PHE A 253 -12.82 5.64 -4.77
C PHE A 253 -12.63 4.24 -4.17
N GLY A 254 -13.66 3.65 -3.56
CA GLY A 254 -13.61 2.24 -3.15
C GLY A 254 -13.48 1.28 -4.34
N GLY A 255 -14.18 1.55 -5.44
CA GLY A 255 -14.02 0.76 -6.67
C GLY A 255 -12.64 0.90 -7.29
N GLU A 256 -12.03 2.08 -7.22
CA GLU A 256 -10.65 2.32 -7.64
C GLU A 256 -9.64 1.50 -6.84
N ILE A 257 -9.78 1.47 -5.51
CA ILE A 257 -8.93 0.63 -4.66
C ILE A 257 -9.08 -0.85 -5.04
N LEU A 258 -10.30 -1.32 -5.32
CA LEU A 258 -10.55 -2.70 -5.76
C LEU A 258 -9.92 -2.99 -7.14
N ALA A 259 -10.01 -2.07 -8.09
CA ALA A 259 -9.40 -2.20 -9.42
C ALA A 259 -7.87 -2.32 -9.31
N GLY A 260 -7.23 -1.49 -8.48
CA GLY A 260 -5.79 -1.62 -8.31
C GLY A 260 -5.35 -2.79 -7.40
N MET A 261 -6.20 -3.27 -6.48
CA MET A 261 -5.98 -4.58 -5.82
C MET A 261 -6.08 -5.73 -6.82
N SER A 262 -6.98 -5.66 -7.80
CA SER A 262 -7.05 -6.62 -8.92
C SER A 262 -5.75 -6.58 -9.73
N HIS A 263 -5.25 -5.38 -10.05
CA HIS A 263 -3.96 -5.22 -10.73
C HIS A 263 -2.78 -5.80 -9.93
N GLN A 264 -2.76 -5.60 -8.60
CA GLN A 264 -1.77 -6.24 -7.74
C GLN A 264 -1.84 -7.77 -7.85
N ALA A 265 -3.05 -8.35 -7.81
CA ALA A 265 -3.26 -9.80 -7.90
C ALA A 265 -2.79 -10.37 -9.25
N LEU A 266 -3.01 -9.66 -10.35
CA LEU A 266 -2.49 -10.02 -11.68
C LEU A 266 -0.97 -10.08 -11.69
N TYR A 267 -0.32 -9.06 -11.12
CA TYR A 267 1.14 -8.96 -11.08
C TYR A 267 1.81 -10.15 -10.36
N ILE A 268 1.17 -10.68 -9.32
CA ILE A 268 1.68 -11.82 -8.55
C ILE A 268 1.12 -13.18 -9.03
N GLY A 269 0.49 -13.23 -10.20
CA GLY A 269 0.00 -14.47 -10.81
C GLY A 269 -1.23 -15.08 -10.12
N GLN A 270 -2.15 -14.26 -9.60
CA GLN A 270 -3.39 -14.69 -8.95
C GLN A 270 -4.64 -14.26 -9.77
N PRO A 271 -4.84 -14.76 -11.01
CA PRO A 271 -5.88 -14.26 -11.91
C PRO A 271 -7.31 -14.51 -11.41
N ALA A 272 -7.57 -15.64 -10.74
CA ALA A 272 -8.90 -15.90 -10.17
C ALA A 272 -9.28 -14.87 -9.10
N HIS A 273 -8.32 -14.48 -8.25
CA HIS A 273 -8.51 -13.43 -7.26
C HIS A 273 -8.68 -12.05 -7.92
N ALA A 274 -7.93 -11.80 -9.00
CA ALA A 274 -8.07 -10.57 -9.77
C ALA A 274 -9.48 -10.42 -10.38
N LEU A 275 -10.08 -11.50 -10.88
CA LEU A 275 -11.46 -11.49 -11.41
C LEU A 275 -12.49 -11.08 -10.37
N ASP A 276 -12.42 -11.64 -9.15
CA ASP A 276 -13.34 -11.26 -8.06
C ASP A 276 -13.27 -9.76 -7.76
N LEU A 277 -12.05 -9.24 -7.65
CA LEU A 277 -11.78 -7.83 -7.35
C LEU A 277 -12.21 -6.91 -8.49
N ALA A 278 -11.95 -7.30 -9.75
CA ALA A 278 -12.35 -6.56 -10.94
C ALA A 278 -13.87 -6.41 -11.01
N ARG A 279 -14.62 -7.50 -10.77
CA ARG A 279 -16.09 -7.49 -10.78
C ARG A 279 -16.65 -6.66 -9.62
N ALA A 280 -16.04 -6.71 -8.45
CA ALA A 280 -16.40 -5.84 -7.34
C ALA A 280 -16.16 -4.35 -7.65
N ALA A 281 -15.07 -4.03 -8.38
CA ALA A 281 -14.81 -2.69 -8.88
C ALA A 281 -15.86 -2.24 -9.90
N GLN A 282 -16.30 -3.12 -10.82
CA GLN A 282 -17.37 -2.80 -11.78
C GLN A 282 -18.70 -2.46 -11.07
N LEU A 283 -19.09 -3.23 -10.06
CA LEU A 283 -20.29 -2.95 -9.26
C LEU A 283 -20.20 -1.58 -8.58
N SER A 284 -19.02 -1.26 -8.04
CA SER A 284 -18.75 0.03 -7.39
C SER A 284 -18.76 1.19 -8.39
N ALA A 285 -18.18 1.00 -9.57
CA ALA A 285 -18.15 1.97 -10.65
C ALA A 285 -19.56 2.31 -11.17
N ARG A 286 -20.40 1.29 -11.40
CA ARG A 286 -21.80 1.47 -11.81
C ARG A 286 -22.60 2.21 -10.74
N ARG A 287 -22.40 1.88 -9.47
CA ARG A 287 -23.05 2.57 -8.33
C ARG A 287 -22.64 4.04 -8.22
N ALA A 288 -21.37 4.35 -8.53
CA ALA A 288 -20.85 5.71 -8.49
C ALA A 288 -21.11 6.52 -9.78
N GLY A 289 -21.52 5.85 -10.87
CA GLY A 289 -21.69 6.49 -12.18
C GLY A 289 -20.37 6.90 -12.84
N VAL A 290 -19.24 6.26 -12.49
CA VAL A 290 -17.91 6.62 -12.98
C VAL A 290 -17.48 5.68 -14.11
N PHE A 291 -17.73 6.09 -15.36
CA PHE A 291 -17.46 5.26 -16.55
C PHE A 291 -15.97 5.00 -16.81
N ALA A 292 -15.08 5.95 -16.47
CA ALA A 292 -13.63 5.72 -16.55
C ALA A 292 -13.19 4.56 -15.64
N LEU A 293 -13.75 4.48 -14.44
CA LEU A 293 -13.49 3.38 -13.51
C LEU A 293 -14.09 2.07 -14.00
N LEU A 294 -15.27 2.14 -14.61
CA LEU A 294 -15.90 0.96 -15.22
C LEU A 294 -15.03 0.39 -16.35
N ALA A 295 -14.46 1.26 -17.18
CA ALA A 295 -13.51 0.87 -18.23
C ALA A 295 -12.27 0.21 -17.62
N GLU A 296 -11.66 0.82 -16.61
CA GLU A 296 -10.52 0.23 -15.90
C GLU A 296 -10.83 -1.14 -15.31
N ALA A 297 -11.99 -1.28 -14.67
CA ALA A 297 -12.43 -2.53 -14.06
C ALA A 297 -12.65 -3.64 -15.11
N HIS A 298 -13.15 -3.32 -16.30
CA HIS A 298 -13.25 -4.27 -17.41
C HIS A 298 -11.89 -4.64 -18.00
N VAL A 299 -10.96 -3.69 -18.06
CA VAL A 299 -9.59 -3.95 -18.52
C VAL A 299 -8.84 -4.89 -17.59
N VAL A 300 -8.92 -4.72 -16.27
CA VAL A 300 -8.27 -5.65 -15.34
C VAL A 300 -8.96 -7.02 -15.32
N GLU A 301 -10.26 -7.09 -15.61
CA GLU A 301 -10.96 -8.37 -15.86
C GLU A 301 -10.42 -9.05 -17.13
N ALA A 302 -10.25 -8.29 -18.23
CA ALA A 302 -9.69 -8.80 -19.48
C ALA A 302 -8.28 -9.37 -19.27
N HIS A 303 -7.44 -8.66 -18.52
CA HIS A 303 -6.08 -9.12 -18.22
C HIS A 303 -6.07 -10.41 -17.40
N ALA A 304 -7.02 -10.56 -16.46
CA ALA A 304 -7.17 -11.82 -15.73
C ALA A 304 -7.55 -12.98 -16.66
N HIS A 305 -8.46 -12.75 -17.62
CA HIS A 305 -8.82 -13.74 -18.64
C HIS A 305 -7.65 -14.07 -19.56
N ALA A 306 -6.83 -13.08 -19.94
CA ALA A 306 -5.62 -13.30 -20.73
C ALA A 306 -4.62 -14.23 -20.02
N LEU A 307 -4.37 -14.03 -18.72
CA LEU A 307 -3.52 -14.91 -17.90
C LEU A 307 -4.09 -16.32 -17.70
N LEU A 308 -5.41 -16.48 -17.86
CA LEU A 308 -6.08 -17.78 -17.85
C LEU A 308 -6.17 -18.40 -19.25
N GLU A 309 -5.56 -17.77 -20.26
CA GLU A 309 -5.57 -18.17 -21.67
C GLU A 309 -6.99 -18.20 -22.30
N ASP A 310 -7.96 -17.52 -21.69
CA ASP A 310 -9.33 -17.40 -22.22
C ASP A 310 -9.43 -16.20 -23.17
N ARG A 311 -9.05 -16.43 -24.42
CA ARG A 311 -9.06 -15.41 -25.48
C ARG A 311 -10.44 -14.80 -25.72
N VAL A 312 -11.51 -15.60 -25.60
CA VAL A 312 -12.87 -15.14 -25.88
C VAL A 312 -13.34 -14.21 -24.77
N ALA A 313 -13.20 -14.62 -23.50
CA ALA A 313 -13.57 -13.78 -22.38
C ALA A 313 -12.71 -12.51 -22.31
N CYS A 314 -11.40 -12.61 -22.58
CA CYS A 314 -10.52 -11.46 -22.67
C CYS A 314 -11.03 -10.46 -23.73
N GLY A 315 -11.32 -10.93 -24.95
CA GLY A 315 -11.83 -10.07 -26.03
C GLY A 315 -13.14 -9.37 -25.66
N ASN A 316 -14.07 -10.10 -25.04
CA ASN A 316 -15.34 -9.53 -24.58
C ASN A 316 -15.13 -8.44 -23.52
N SER A 317 -14.27 -8.68 -22.52
CA SER A 317 -13.98 -7.69 -21.48
C SER A 317 -13.22 -6.46 -22.03
N LEU A 318 -12.33 -6.64 -23.01
CA LEU A 318 -11.69 -5.50 -23.71
C LEU A 318 -12.74 -4.66 -24.44
N HIS A 319 -13.69 -5.29 -25.13
CA HIS A 319 -14.77 -4.59 -25.82
C HIS A 319 -15.64 -3.77 -24.85
N GLU A 320 -16.05 -4.36 -23.73
CA GLU A 320 -16.80 -3.65 -22.69
C GLU A 320 -16.00 -2.48 -22.09
N ALA A 321 -14.68 -2.61 -21.99
CA ALA A 321 -13.81 -1.52 -21.56
C ALA A 321 -13.80 -0.36 -22.56
N GLU A 322 -13.74 -0.62 -23.87
CA GLU A 322 -13.82 0.41 -24.91
C GLU A 322 -15.16 1.16 -24.83
N LEU A 323 -16.28 0.42 -24.77
CA LEU A 323 -17.62 1.01 -24.66
C LEU A 323 -17.77 1.89 -23.42
N ALA A 324 -17.23 1.47 -22.27
CA ALA A 324 -17.23 2.27 -21.06
C ALA A 324 -16.31 3.51 -21.19
N PHE A 325 -15.15 3.35 -21.82
CA PHE A 325 -14.19 4.44 -22.02
C PHE A 325 -14.75 5.52 -22.95
N GLU A 326 -15.44 5.17 -24.02
CA GLU A 326 -16.10 6.13 -24.91
C GLU A 326 -17.17 6.96 -24.20
N ARG A 327 -17.83 6.39 -23.19
CA ARG A 327 -18.85 7.09 -22.38
C ARG A 327 -18.27 7.99 -21.29
N ARG A 328 -16.95 7.94 -21.05
CA ARG A 328 -16.30 8.62 -19.91
C ARG A 328 -16.43 10.14 -19.91
N ASP A 329 -16.67 10.76 -21.07
CA ASP A 329 -16.71 12.23 -21.23
C ASP A 329 -18.10 12.83 -20.97
N THR A 330 -19.06 12.01 -20.51
CA THR A 330 -20.44 12.45 -20.25
C THR A 330 -20.65 13.09 -18.87
N GLY A 331 -19.60 13.32 -18.07
CA GLY A 331 -19.70 13.92 -16.73
C GLY A 331 -18.40 14.47 -16.16
N GLU A 332 -18.47 15.09 -14.98
CA GLU A 332 -17.30 15.56 -14.22
C GLU A 332 -16.46 14.38 -13.72
N LYS A 333 -15.16 14.38 -14.05
CA LYS A 333 -14.26 13.28 -13.69
C LYS A 333 -13.61 13.54 -12.32
N PRO A 334 -13.69 12.59 -11.37
CA PRO A 334 -12.94 12.70 -10.13
C PRO A 334 -11.44 12.81 -10.41
N GLY A 335 -10.74 13.74 -9.75
CA GLY A 335 -9.32 13.99 -10.02
C GLY A 335 -8.40 12.77 -9.81
N TRP A 336 -8.80 11.83 -8.95
CA TRP A 336 -8.02 10.63 -8.66
C TRP A 336 -7.96 9.62 -9.84
N ILE A 337 -8.89 9.66 -10.80
CA ILE A 337 -8.88 8.80 -12.00
C ILE A 337 -8.34 9.51 -13.23
N ALA A 338 -7.84 10.74 -13.10
CA ALA A 338 -7.36 11.53 -14.23
C ALA A 338 -6.19 10.88 -14.99
N TYR A 339 -5.50 9.92 -14.37
CA TYR A 339 -4.44 9.14 -15.03
C TYR A 339 -4.98 8.12 -16.06
N PHE A 340 -6.26 7.73 -15.98
CA PHE A 340 -6.86 6.73 -16.85
C PHE A 340 -7.27 7.36 -18.18
N ASP A 341 -6.26 7.58 -19.03
CA ASP A 341 -6.40 8.13 -20.37
C ASP A 341 -6.26 7.03 -21.45
N GLU A 342 -6.24 7.45 -22.71
CA GLU A 342 -6.16 6.56 -23.87
C GLU A 342 -4.82 5.81 -23.93
N ALA A 343 -3.74 6.45 -23.48
CA ALA A 343 -2.43 5.83 -23.43
C ALA A 343 -2.38 4.74 -22.34
N TYR A 344 -2.96 5.01 -21.16
CA TYR A 344 -3.08 4.01 -20.10
C TYR A 344 -3.97 2.84 -20.51
N LEU A 345 -5.13 3.11 -21.14
CA LEU A 345 -6.01 2.07 -21.69
C LEU A 345 -5.24 1.19 -22.69
N SER A 346 -4.51 1.81 -23.62
CA SER A 346 -3.70 1.10 -24.61
C SER A 346 -2.59 0.25 -23.98
N ALA A 347 -1.95 0.73 -22.91
CA ALA A 347 -0.94 -0.05 -22.19
C ALA A 347 -1.52 -1.36 -21.67
N LYS A 348 -2.74 -1.31 -21.10
CA LYS A 348 -3.38 -2.51 -20.57
C LYS A 348 -3.86 -3.46 -21.65
N PHE A 349 -4.33 -2.95 -22.79
CA PHE A 349 -4.66 -3.78 -23.95
C PHE A 349 -3.43 -4.53 -24.43
N ALA A 350 -2.29 -3.84 -24.53
CA ALA A 350 -1.02 -4.46 -24.90
C ALA A 350 -0.59 -5.56 -23.90
N HIS A 351 -0.81 -5.37 -22.59
CA HIS A 351 -0.55 -6.44 -21.60
C HIS A 351 -1.42 -7.68 -21.84
N CYS A 352 -2.71 -7.50 -22.14
CA CYS A 352 -3.61 -8.61 -22.43
C CYS A 352 -3.16 -9.38 -23.68
N PHE A 353 -2.83 -8.65 -24.76
CA PHE A 353 -2.38 -9.29 -26.01
C PHE A 353 -1.03 -9.99 -25.87
N ARG A 354 -0.10 -9.42 -25.09
CA ARG A 354 1.19 -10.06 -24.79
C ARG A 354 0.97 -11.39 -24.08
N ASP A 355 0.11 -11.41 -23.08
CA ASP A 355 -0.14 -12.63 -22.29
C ASP A 355 -0.92 -13.68 -23.09
N LEU A 356 -1.63 -13.27 -24.15
CA LEU A 356 -2.25 -14.14 -25.14
C LEU A 356 -1.31 -14.54 -26.30
N GLY A 357 -0.06 -14.09 -26.31
CA GLY A 357 0.92 -14.34 -27.39
C GLY A 357 0.59 -13.69 -28.73
N ASP A 358 -0.22 -12.61 -28.74
CA ASP A 358 -0.52 -11.83 -29.93
C ASP A 358 0.47 -10.67 -30.07
N GLY A 359 1.66 -10.97 -30.60
CA GLY A 359 2.72 -9.99 -30.83
C GLY A 359 2.27 -8.76 -31.63
N PRO A 360 1.63 -8.91 -32.81
CA PRO A 360 1.17 -7.78 -33.60
C PRO A 360 0.20 -6.84 -32.85
N ALA A 361 -0.76 -7.40 -32.11
CA ALA A 361 -1.66 -6.57 -31.30
C ALA A 361 -0.93 -5.91 -30.12
N THR A 362 -0.01 -6.63 -29.48
CA THR A 362 0.86 -6.08 -28.43
C THR A 362 1.63 -4.86 -28.91
N VAL A 363 2.33 -4.96 -30.04
CA VAL A 363 3.12 -3.87 -30.62
C VAL A 363 2.25 -2.66 -30.96
N ARG A 364 1.08 -2.89 -31.59
CA ARG A 364 0.15 -1.80 -31.94
C ARG A 364 -0.29 -1.01 -30.70
N HIS A 365 -0.75 -1.70 -29.67
CA HIS A 365 -1.24 -1.04 -28.45
C HIS A 365 -0.11 -0.48 -27.58
N ALA A 366 1.07 -1.11 -27.56
CA ALA A 366 2.24 -0.62 -26.84
C ALA A 366 2.81 0.65 -27.48
N ARG A 367 2.76 0.80 -28.81
CA ARG A 367 3.13 2.06 -29.48
C ARG A 367 2.18 3.20 -29.09
N ARG A 368 0.86 2.96 -29.13
CA ARG A 368 -0.15 3.96 -28.72
C ARG A 368 -0.01 4.35 -27.25
N SER A 369 0.39 3.43 -26.37
CA SER A 369 0.60 3.74 -24.96
C SER A 369 1.81 4.64 -24.68
N LEU A 370 2.73 4.82 -25.66
CA LEU A 370 3.86 5.75 -25.56
C LEU A 370 3.47 7.20 -25.87
N GLU A 371 2.23 7.45 -26.30
CA GLU A 371 1.63 8.79 -26.44
C GLU A 371 1.19 9.40 -25.09
N MET A 372 1.58 8.75 -23.98
CA MET A 372 1.36 9.22 -22.62
C MET A 372 2.12 10.51 -22.26
N ASP A 373 1.62 11.24 -21.26
CA ASP A 373 2.31 12.38 -20.66
C ASP A 373 3.73 12.02 -20.17
N GLY A 374 4.72 12.80 -20.61
CA GLY A 374 6.13 12.60 -20.32
C GLY A 374 6.50 12.67 -18.82
N ARG A 375 5.62 13.19 -17.96
CA ARG A 375 5.82 13.18 -16.50
C ARG A 375 5.82 11.78 -15.90
N TYR A 376 5.19 10.80 -16.55
CA TYR A 376 5.08 9.41 -16.08
C TYR A 376 6.28 8.57 -16.52
N VAL A 377 7.48 8.94 -16.08
CA VAL A 377 8.76 8.31 -16.48
C VAL A 377 8.76 6.79 -16.27
N ARG A 378 8.30 6.34 -15.09
CA ARG A 378 8.20 4.91 -14.77
C ARG A 378 7.20 4.16 -15.66
N GLY A 379 6.04 4.77 -15.93
CA GLY A 379 5.04 4.18 -16.81
C GLY A 379 5.57 4.02 -18.24
N ARG A 380 6.31 5.02 -18.75
CA ARG A 380 6.96 4.95 -20.06
C ARG A 380 7.97 3.81 -20.13
N MET A 381 8.77 3.61 -19.09
CA MET A 381 9.72 2.48 -19.03
C MET A 381 9.00 1.12 -19.10
N PHE A 382 7.89 0.95 -18.37
CA PHE A 382 7.08 -0.28 -18.46
C PHE A 382 6.47 -0.47 -19.86
N ASN A 383 5.98 0.59 -20.49
CA ASN A 383 5.40 0.54 -21.84
C ASN A 383 6.46 0.21 -22.91
N LEU A 384 7.69 0.72 -22.78
CA LEU A 384 8.81 0.36 -23.66
C LEU A 384 9.22 -1.12 -23.49
N SER A 385 9.25 -1.61 -22.25
CA SER A 385 9.51 -3.02 -21.98
C SER A 385 8.44 -3.93 -22.58
N LEU A 386 7.17 -3.49 -22.53
CA LEU A 386 6.04 -4.18 -23.15
C LEU A 386 6.13 -4.17 -24.69
N LEU A 387 6.55 -3.04 -25.28
CA LEU A 387 6.81 -2.94 -26.72
C LEU A 387 7.94 -3.88 -27.15
N ALA A 388 9.05 -3.92 -26.42
CA ALA A 388 10.17 -4.82 -26.69
C ALA A 388 9.72 -6.29 -26.66
N ALA A 389 8.90 -6.68 -25.67
CA ALA A 389 8.35 -8.02 -25.60
C ALA A 389 7.48 -8.37 -26.83
N GLY A 390 6.59 -7.48 -27.26
CA GLY A 390 5.76 -7.69 -28.45
C GLY A 390 6.59 -7.77 -29.74
N LEU A 391 7.64 -6.95 -29.88
CA LEU A 391 8.53 -6.97 -31.04
C LEU A 391 9.33 -8.28 -31.13
N LEU A 392 9.76 -8.84 -30.00
CA LEU A 392 10.40 -10.17 -29.96
C LEU A 392 9.43 -11.27 -30.42
N GLU A 393 8.17 -11.21 -30.00
CA GLU A 393 7.14 -12.15 -30.44
C GLU A 393 6.85 -12.04 -31.95
N CYS A 394 7.08 -10.86 -32.55
CA CYS A 394 7.04 -10.65 -34.00
C CYS A 394 8.33 -11.04 -34.74
N GLY A 395 9.40 -11.43 -34.04
CA GLY A 395 10.71 -11.71 -34.63
C GLY A 395 11.51 -10.46 -35.03
N GLU A 396 11.09 -9.26 -34.60
CA GLU A 396 11.76 -7.99 -34.89
C GLU A 396 12.87 -7.69 -33.85
N LEU A 397 13.91 -8.52 -33.81
CA LEU A 397 14.94 -8.47 -32.76
C LEU A 397 15.63 -7.10 -32.64
N GLU A 398 16.00 -6.48 -33.76
CA GLU A 398 16.69 -5.19 -33.78
C GLU A 398 15.84 -4.08 -33.14
N HIS A 399 14.56 -4.00 -33.54
CA HIS A 399 13.62 -3.03 -32.96
C HIS A 399 13.30 -3.35 -31.50
N ALA A 400 13.23 -4.63 -31.12
CA ALA A 400 13.08 -5.02 -29.73
C ALA A 400 14.27 -4.58 -28.87
N CYS A 401 15.50 -4.75 -29.37
CA CYS A 401 16.71 -4.28 -28.71
C CYS A 401 16.71 -2.76 -28.52
N ALA A 402 16.29 -2.00 -29.54
CA ALA A 402 16.17 -0.54 -29.44
C ALA A 402 15.17 -0.13 -28.34
N ALA A 403 13.95 -0.70 -28.35
CA ALA A 403 12.95 -0.42 -27.31
C ALA A 403 13.41 -0.84 -25.91
N ALA A 404 14.15 -1.95 -25.79
CA ALA A 404 14.74 -2.39 -24.53
C ALA A 404 15.85 -1.44 -24.05
N ALA A 405 16.68 -0.91 -24.96
CA ALA A 405 17.70 0.07 -24.64
C ALA A 405 17.08 1.33 -24.00
N ASP A 406 16.04 1.87 -24.65
CA ASP A 406 15.30 3.04 -24.16
C ASP A 406 14.69 2.76 -22.76
N ALA A 407 14.17 1.55 -22.54
CA ALA A 407 13.65 1.14 -21.24
C ALA A 407 14.74 1.11 -20.16
N LEU A 408 15.93 0.55 -20.46
CA LEU A 408 17.06 0.50 -19.52
C LEU A 408 17.58 1.89 -19.16
N GLU A 409 17.58 2.83 -20.11
CA GLU A 409 17.98 4.22 -19.85
C GLU A 409 17.07 4.91 -18.85
N LEU A 410 15.75 4.73 -18.99
CA LEU A 410 14.79 5.25 -18.02
C LEU A 410 14.90 4.52 -16.67
N ALA A 411 15.17 3.22 -16.67
CA ALA A 411 15.30 2.41 -15.45
C ALA A 411 16.45 2.88 -14.54
N ALA A 412 17.55 3.39 -15.12
CA ALA A 412 18.72 3.88 -14.37
C ALA A 412 18.40 5.00 -13.37
N GLY A 413 17.37 5.81 -13.64
CA GLY A 413 16.95 6.92 -12.79
C GLY A 413 15.92 6.57 -11.71
N LEU A 414 15.42 5.32 -11.67
CA LEU A 414 14.27 4.92 -10.87
C LEU A 414 14.66 4.05 -9.68
N GLN A 415 14.07 4.29 -8.51
CA GLN A 415 14.17 3.39 -7.36
C GLN A 415 12.86 2.64 -7.13
N SER A 416 12.74 1.48 -7.78
CA SER A 416 11.57 0.58 -7.70
C SER A 416 11.99 -0.86 -7.92
N ALA A 417 11.53 -1.78 -7.05
CA ALA A 417 11.76 -3.21 -7.21
C ALA A 417 11.07 -3.74 -8.49
N ARG A 418 9.86 -3.26 -8.79
CA ARG A 418 9.15 -3.59 -10.04
C ARG A 418 9.95 -3.22 -11.29
N THR A 419 10.74 -2.13 -11.24
CA THR A 419 11.63 -1.77 -12.35
C THR A 419 12.67 -2.87 -12.60
N GLN A 420 13.26 -3.41 -11.53
CA GLN A 420 14.21 -4.51 -11.64
C GLN A 420 13.55 -5.80 -12.14
N SER A 421 12.30 -6.07 -11.73
CA SER A 421 11.53 -7.21 -12.23
C SER A 421 11.26 -7.12 -13.73
N TYR A 422 10.93 -5.94 -14.25
CA TYR A 422 10.79 -5.70 -15.69
C TYR A 422 12.11 -5.85 -16.45
N VAL A 423 13.21 -5.33 -15.90
CA VAL A 423 14.56 -5.51 -16.48
C VAL A 423 14.92 -7.00 -16.51
N THR A 424 14.63 -7.73 -15.45
CA THR A 424 14.87 -9.18 -15.37
C THR A 424 14.03 -9.95 -16.37
N ASP A 425 12.76 -9.57 -16.57
CA ASP A 425 11.87 -10.15 -17.59
C ASP A 425 12.42 -9.94 -19.00
N LEU A 426 12.85 -8.71 -19.32
CA LEU A 426 13.48 -8.39 -20.62
C LEU A 426 14.72 -9.23 -20.86
N ARG A 427 15.64 -9.32 -19.89
CA ARG A 427 16.85 -10.16 -19.99
C ARG A 427 16.49 -11.62 -20.25
N ARG A 428 15.49 -12.15 -19.52
CA ARG A 428 15.03 -13.53 -19.72
C ARG A 428 14.52 -13.75 -21.14
N ARG A 429 13.70 -12.82 -21.67
CA ARG A 429 13.14 -12.89 -23.03
C ARG A 429 14.21 -12.77 -24.12
N LEU A 430 15.26 -11.99 -23.89
CA LEU A 430 16.37 -11.80 -24.82
C LEU A 430 17.43 -12.91 -24.74
N SER A 431 17.46 -13.70 -23.66
CA SER A 431 18.47 -14.76 -23.45
C SER A 431 18.67 -15.75 -24.63
N PRO A 432 17.65 -16.11 -25.44
CA PRO A 432 17.86 -16.96 -26.60
C PRO A 432 18.73 -16.33 -27.70
N PHE A 433 18.92 -15.01 -27.69
CA PHE A 433 19.60 -14.23 -28.72
C PHE A 433 20.96 -13.69 -28.26
N THR A 434 21.55 -14.25 -27.20
CA THR A 434 22.81 -13.76 -26.59
C THR A 434 24.03 -13.79 -27.51
N ALA A 435 23.97 -14.52 -28.63
CA ALA A 435 25.01 -14.50 -29.65
C ALA A 435 25.05 -13.19 -30.47
N GLU A 436 23.94 -12.43 -30.48
CA GLU A 436 23.85 -11.15 -31.18
C GLU A 436 24.49 -10.03 -30.34
N THR A 437 25.39 -9.26 -30.94
CA THR A 437 26.17 -8.22 -30.25
C THR A 437 25.29 -7.23 -29.48
N ALA A 438 24.19 -6.77 -30.10
CA ALA A 438 23.25 -5.84 -29.48
C ALA A 438 22.61 -6.41 -28.20
N VAL A 439 22.35 -7.72 -28.17
CA VAL A 439 21.77 -8.40 -27.01
C VAL A 439 22.80 -8.57 -25.90
N ALA A 440 24.04 -8.90 -26.25
CA ALA A 440 25.14 -8.99 -25.30
C ALA A 440 25.42 -7.65 -24.60
N GLU A 441 25.43 -6.54 -25.35
CA GLU A 441 25.60 -5.19 -24.82
C GLU A 441 24.45 -4.78 -23.88
N LEU A 442 23.20 -5.12 -24.25
CA LEU A 442 22.03 -4.87 -23.41
C LEU A 442 22.06 -5.68 -22.11
N ASP A 443 22.46 -6.96 -22.18
CA ASP A 443 22.55 -7.80 -20.99
C ASP A 443 23.61 -7.28 -20.00
N GLU A 444 24.75 -6.77 -20.49
CA GLU A 444 25.77 -6.15 -19.64
C GLU A 444 25.21 -4.90 -18.94
N ARG A 445 24.61 -3.96 -19.69
CA ARG A 445 23.97 -2.76 -19.11
C ARG A 445 22.91 -3.13 -18.08
N ALA A 446 22.09 -4.15 -18.36
CA ALA A 446 21.05 -4.60 -17.46
C ALA A 446 21.62 -5.25 -16.18
N ARG A 447 22.75 -5.98 -16.27
CA ARG A 447 23.45 -6.53 -15.09
C ARG A 447 24.01 -5.43 -14.19
N GLU A 448 24.63 -4.41 -14.77
CA GLU A 448 25.13 -3.25 -14.03
C GLU A 448 24.01 -2.58 -13.21
N LEU A 449 22.86 -2.32 -13.85
CA LEU A 449 21.69 -1.71 -13.20
C LEU A 449 21.10 -2.52 -12.03
N VAL A 450 21.01 -3.84 -12.20
CA VAL A 450 20.51 -4.73 -11.12
C VAL A 450 21.50 -4.78 -9.95
N SER A 451 22.81 -4.82 -10.25
CA SER A 451 23.86 -4.87 -9.23
C SER A 451 24.01 -3.57 -8.42
N SER A 452 23.92 -2.41 -9.08
CA SER A 452 24.01 -1.10 -8.44
C SER A 452 22.85 -0.82 -7.49
N SER A 453 21.69 -1.41 -7.77
CA SER A 453 20.47 -1.21 -6.99
C SER A 453 20.36 -2.12 -5.77
N SER A 454 21.07 -3.26 -5.75
CA SER A 454 21.15 -4.14 -4.57
C SER A 454 22.13 -3.62 -3.50
N SER A 455 22.91 -2.61 -3.84
CA SER A 455 23.96 -2.01 -2.98
C SER A 455 23.52 -0.72 -2.27
N ALA A 456 22.30 -0.24 -2.55
CA ALA A 456 21.69 0.99 -2.00
C ALA A 456 20.45 0.64 -1.18
#